data_AF-A0A0Q7QW51-F1
#
_entry.id   AF-A0A0Q7QW51-F1
#
_cell.length_a   1.000
_cell.length_b   1.000
_cell.length_c   1.000
_cell.angle_alpha   90.00
_cell.angle_beta   90.00
_cell.angle_gamma   90.00
#
_symmetry.space_group_name_H-M   'P 1'
#
loop_
_entity.id
_entity.type
_entity.pdbx_description
1 polymer ?
#
loop_
_entity_poly.entity_id
_entity_poly.type
_entity_poly.pdbx_seq_one_letter_code
_entity_poly.pdbx_strand_id
1 'polypeptide(L)' 'MLESQREPTPREDSGELETALAFLTFARHCLLKKVDGLNEQQLRRSLVVSDTTLLGLVQH' A
#
# COMPACT_ATOMS: atom_id res chain seq x y z
N MET A 1 -15.52 -2.33 -12.83
CA MET A 1 -14.16 -2.89 -12.78
C MET A 1 -13.35 -2.51 -11.53
N LEU A 2 -13.93 -1.97 -10.45
CA LEU A 2 -13.20 -1.74 -9.18
C LEU A 2 -13.02 -3.01 -8.34
N GLU A 3 -13.94 -3.97 -8.45
CA GLU A 3 -13.96 -5.17 -7.59
C GLU A 3 -12.83 -6.15 -7.91
N SER A 4 -12.38 -6.23 -9.17
CA SER A 4 -11.29 -7.15 -9.57
C SER A 4 -9.90 -6.72 -9.07
N GLN A 5 -9.75 -5.51 -8.53
CA GLN A 5 -8.48 -5.05 -7.96
C GLN A 5 -8.34 -5.34 -6.46
N ARG A 6 -9.43 -5.69 -5.77
CA ARG A 6 -9.37 -5.99 -4.33
C ARG A 6 -8.77 -7.37 -4.12
N GLU A 7 -7.66 -7.39 -3.40
CA GLU A 7 -7.17 -8.64 -2.82
C GLU A 7 -8.00 -8.98 -1.58
N PRO A 8 -8.27 -10.27 -1.34
CA PRO A 8 -8.96 -10.70 -0.14
C PRO A 8 -8.11 -10.37 1.09
N THR A 9 -8.76 -9.91 2.15
CA THR A 9 -8.14 -9.70 3.45
C THR A 9 -7.54 -11.02 3.96
N PRO A 10 -6.37 -11.00 4.61
CA PRO A 10 -5.78 -12.21 5.20
C PRO A 10 -6.76 -12.91 6.15
N ARG A 11 -6.70 -14.24 6.15
CA ARG A 11 -7.50 -15.10 7.04
C ARG A 11 -6.57 -15.96 7.91
N GLU A 12 -5.61 -15.33 8.57
CA GLU A 12 -4.75 -16.00 9.54
C GLU A 12 -5.49 -16.14 10.87
N ASP A 13 -5.55 -17.34 11.43
CA ASP A 13 -6.22 -17.65 12.71
C ASP A 13 -5.30 -18.33 13.74
N SER A 14 -4.00 -18.46 13.43
CA SER A 14 -3.04 -19.20 14.23
C SER A 14 -2.62 -18.51 15.54
N GLY A 15 -2.97 -17.23 15.72
CA GLY A 15 -2.62 -16.43 16.89
C GLY A 15 -2.62 -14.92 16.62
N GLU A 16 -2.59 -14.12 17.68
CA GLU A 16 -2.64 -12.65 17.59
C GLU A 16 -1.42 -12.08 16.85
N LEU A 17 -0.22 -12.61 17.11
CA LEU A 17 1.02 -12.17 16.48
C LEU A 17 1.00 -12.44 14.98
N GLU A 18 0.67 -13.66 14.58
CA GLU A 18 0.61 -14.10 13.19
C GLU A 18 -0.45 -13.31 12.42
N THR A 19 -1.60 -13.09 13.05
CA THR A 19 -2.66 -12.22 12.51
C THR A 19 -2.13 -10.81 12.26
N ALA A 20 -1.48 -10.19 13.26
CA ALA A 20 -0.94 -8.84 13.13
C ALA A 20 0.10 -8.74 12.00
N LEU A 21 1.02 -9.71 11.92
CA LEU A 21 2.03 -9.76 10.86
C LEU A 21 1.41 -9.91 9.46
N ALA A 22 0.34 -10.70 9.34
CA ALA A 22 -0.37 -10.86 8.07
C ALA A 22 -1.07 -9.57 7.63
N PHE A 23 -1.71 -8.86 8.56
CA PHE A 23 -2.29 -7.55 8.26
C PHE A 23 -1.25 -6.50 7.86
N LEU A 24 -0.10 -6.45 8.55
CA LEU A 24 0.99 -5.54 8.19
C LEU A 24 1.56 -5.86 6.80
N THR A 25 1.75 -7.15 6.51
CA THR A 25 2.22 -7.61 5.19
C THR A 25 1.24 -7.24 4.08
N PHE A 26 -0.06 -7.47 4.33
CA PHE A 26 -1.13 -7.11 3.40
C PHE A 26 -1.22 -5.60 3.15
N ALA A 27 -1.14 -4.79 4.21
CA ALA A 27 -1.14 -3.33 4.09
C ALA A 27 0.04 -2.84 3.24
N ARG A 28 1.24 -3.41 3.44
CA ARG A 28 2.43 -3.12 2.62
C ARG A 28 2.20 -3.49 1.15
N HIS A 29 1.64 -4.66 0.86
CA HIS A 29 1.33 -5.06 -0.51
C HIS A 29 0.36 -4.07 -1.17
N CYS A 30 -0.74 -3.74 -0.50
CA CYS A 30 -1.72 -2.78 -1.02
C CYS A 30 -1.10 -1.42 -1.36
N LEU A 31 -0.14 -0.95 -0.56
CA LEU A 31 0.58 0.30 -0.80
C LEU A 31 1.49 0.20 -2.04
N LEU A 32 2.28 -0.88 -2.16
CA LEU A 32 3.14 -1.09 -3.32
C LEU A 32 2.35 -1.22 -4.63
N LYS A 33 1.21 -1.91 -4.59
CA LYS A 33 0.31 -2.06 -5.75
C LYS A 33 -0.20 -0.72 -6.28
N LYS A 34 -0.40 0.28 -5.40
CA LYS A 34 -0.88 1.62 -5.81
C LYS A 34 0.17 2.44 -6.54
N VAL A 35 1.44 2.11 -6.39
CA VAL A 35 2.57 2.80 -7.03
C VAL A 35 3.20 2.00 -8.15
N ASP A 36 2.70 0.78 -8.41
CA ASP A 36 3.18 -0.09 -9.48
C ASP A 36 2.96 0.56 -10.85
N GLY A 37 3.97 0.44 -11.73
CA GLY A 37 3.98 1.06 -13.06
C GLY A 37 4.21 2.58 -13.10
N LEU A 38 4.34 3.26 -11.96
CA LEU A 38 4.70 4.68 -11.93
C LEU A 38 6.20 4.89 -12.12
N ASN A 39 6.56 5.90 -12.90
CA ASN A 39 7.95 6.34 -13.02
C ASN A 39 8.35 7.32 -11.89
N GLU A 40 9.64 7.61 -11.78
CA GLU A 40 10.19 8.48 -10.73
C GLU A 40 9.57 9.88 -10.71
N GLN A 41 9.33 10.49 -11.87
CA GLN A 41 8.72 11.81 -11.97
C GLN A 41 7.29 11.79 -11.42
N GLN A 42 6.52 10.73 -11.71
CA GLN A 42 5.17 10.54 -11.19
C GLN A 42 5.17 10.31 -9.68
N LEU A 43 6.14 9.56 -9.15
CA LEU A 43 6.26 9.28 -7.71
C LEU A 43 6.64 10.52 -6.88
N ARG A 44 7.48 11.41 -7.43
CA ARG A 44 7.94 12.64 -6.78
C ARG A 44 7.00 13.83 -6.97
N ARG A 45 5.94 13.69 -7.77
CA ARG A 45 4.97 14.77 -7.99
C ARG A 45 4.16 15.01 -6.72
N SER A 46 4.12 16.26 -6.28
CA SER A 46 3.13 16.72 -5.29
C SER A 46 1.75 16.82 -5.94
N LEU A 47 0.74 16.26 -5.29
CA LEU A 47 -0.67 16.32 -5.72
C LEU A 47 -1.54 17.16 -4.78
N VAL A 48 -0.98 17.63 -3.67
CA VAL A 48 -1.69 18.32 -2.58
C VAL A 48 -0.84 19.47 -2.04
N VAL A 49 -1.48 20.44 -1.41
CA VAL A 49 -0.83 21.68 -0.92
C VAL A 49 0.21 21.46 0.19
N SER A 50 0.24 20.28 0.81
CA SER A 50 1.23 19.92 1.84
C SER A 50 2.56 19.44 1.28
N ASP A 51 2.76 19.49 -0.03
CA ASP A 51 3.93 18.96 -0.74
C ASP A 51 4.19 17.46 -0.53
N THR A 52 3.19 16.74 -0.04
CA THR A 52 3.25 15.29 0.14
C THR A 52 3.30 14.60 -1.22
N THR A 53 4.29 13.73 -1.40
CA THR A 53 4.48 12.94 -2.61
C THR A 53 4.18 11.47 -2.34
N LEU A 54 3.83 10.70 -3.39
CA LEU A 54 3.65 9.25 -3.26
C LEU A 54 4.94 8.59 -2.75
N LEU A 55 6.10 9.01 -3.26
CA LEU A 55 7.39 8.52 -2.77
C LEU A 55 7.59 8.81 -1.27
N GLY A 56 7.28 10.02 -0.83
CA GLY A 56 7.37 10.41 0.57
C GLY A 56 6.45 9.59 1.47
N LEU A 57 5.23 9.27 1.00
CA LEU A 57 4.29 8.41 1.72
C LEU A 57 4.74 6.95 1.81
N VAL A 58 5.46 6.43 0.81
CA VAL A 58 6.02 5.07 0.87
C VAL A 58 7.24 5.00 1.78
N GLN A 59 8.02 6.09 1.88
CA GLN A 59 9.22 6.15 2.71
C GLN A 59 8.93 6.37 4.20
N HIS A 60 7.80 7.02 4.52
CA HIS A 60 7.34 7.26 5.88
C HIS A 60 6.76 5.98 6.51
#